data_AF-E0VTT7-F1
#
_entry.id   AF-E0VTT7-F1
#
_cell.length_a   1.000
_cell.length_b   1.000
_cell.length_c   1.000
_cell.angle_alpha   90.00
_cell.angle_beta   90.00
_cell.angle_gamma   90.00
#
_symmetry.space_group_name_H-M   'P 1'
#
loop_
_entity.id
_entity.type
_entity.pdbx_description
1 polymer ?
#
loop_
_entity_poly.entity_id
_entity_poly.type
_entity_poly.pdbx_seq_one_letter_code
_entity_poly.pdbx_strand_id
1 'polypeptide(L)'
;MKNCAIETFDLSIVPLEDLAAGLNEHLKYNFEKVKVEVKDCPDLTQPPFTLACKGLTGNERIVEIGGVPYLLPKPRKDKLYDLKDLSKILNLDPCYITGAGAGPWPYAGTNCEMIINMEHNGDKVNNKTRIAKVNVTDGKCIQEVLPNDECRNAVLSNLYCSSGEQGKVLEISCSKRIGNDDFITSIRKILGENFKDKILGLGGVFVIKKGKVKQHVMPDFSNREISSEDDLNKWLKFYEMNTPLIAVGTLVNNDPGLDLRVQHFHSFSHHGEGGHYHIDTTPNDVEYLAYFGLGEKLYRIDRPSQTHNYGRD
;
A
#
# COMPACT_ATOMS: atom_id res chain seq x y z
N MET A 1 -12.21 -12.99 9.56
CA MET A 1 -12.92 -11.69 9.65
C MET A 1 -14.42 -11.80 9.98
N LYS A 2 -15.03 -12.99 10.09
CA LYS A 2 -16.48 -13.17 10.28
C LYS A 2 -17.15 -12.44 11.45
N ASN A 3 -16.41 -12.07 12.50
CA ASN A 3 -16.94 -11.37 13.69
C ASN A 3 -16.42 -9.93 13.84
N CYS A 4 -15.70 -9.41 12.84
CA CYS A 4 -15.18 -8.05 12.88
C CYS A 4 -16.31 -7.06 12.60
N ALA A 5 -16.29 -5.92 13.29
CA ALA A 5 -17.14 -4.78 12.90
C ALA A 5 -16.69 -4.26 11.53
N ILE A 6 -17.65 -3.88 10.70
CA ILE A 6 -17.42 -3.36 9.34
C ILE A 6 -18.18 -2.06 9.21
N GLU A 7 -17.44 -0.98 8.97
CA GLU A 7 -17.98 0.33 8.62
C GLU A 7 -17.72 0.58 7.13
N THR A 8 -18.63 1.28 6.45
CA THR A 8 -18.47 1.61 5.04
C THR A 8 -18.65 3.09 4.79
N PHE A 9 -17.92 3.62 3.83
CA PHE A 9 -18.01 5.00 3.39
C PHE A 9 -17.97 5.07 1.87
N ASP A 10 -18.90 5.80 1.25
CA ASP A 10 -18.93 5.97 -0.20
C ASP A 10 -17.91 7.05 -0.59
N LEU A 11 -16.91 6.66 -1.39
CA LEU A 11 -15.88 7.58 -1.84
C LEU A 11 -16.45 8.49 -2.94
N SER A 12 -15.88 9.69 -3.05
CA SER A 12 -16.26 10.61 -4.10
C SER A 12 -15.81 10.09 -5.46
N ILE A 13 -16.74 10.02 -6.41
CA ILE A 13 -16.43 9.69 -7.80
C ILE A 13 -16.17 10.97 -8.57
N VAL A 14 -15.07 10.99 -9.31
CA VAL A 14 -14.70 12.07 -10.22
C VAL A 14 -14.15 11.49 -11.52
N PRO A 15 -14.30 12.17 -12.66
CA PRO A 15 -13.64 11.77 -13.89
C PRO A 15 -12.13 11.62 -13.67
N LEU A 16 -11.54 10.55 -14.19
CA LEU A 16 -10.08 10.34 -14.08
C LEU A 16 -9.31 11.45 -14.81
N GLU A 17 -9.93 12.06 -15.83
CA GLU A 17 -9.40 13.19 -16.57
C GLU A 17 -9.23 14.44 -15.69
N ASP A 18 -10.15 14.67 -14.75
CA ASP A 18 -10.04 15.79 -13.80
C ASP A 18 -8.89 15.56 -12.82
N LEU A 19 -8.71 14.31 -12.35
CA LEU A 19 -7.56 13.92 -11.54
C LEU A 19 -6.25 14.13 -12.32
N ALA A 20 -6.21 13.66 -13.57
CA ALA A 20 -5.04 13.77 -14.42
C ALA A 20 -4.67 15.22 -14.70
N ALA A 21 -5.65 16.09 -14.94
CA ALA A 21 -5.43 17.52 -15.15
C ALA A 21 -4.81 18.17 -13.90
N GLY A 22 -5.43 17.97 -12.74
CA GLY A 22 -4.94 18.53 -11.48
C GLY A 22 -3.53 18.07 -11.12
N LEU A 23 -3.23 16.78 -11.31
CA LEU A 23 -1.91 16.22 -11.04
C LEU A 23 -0.85 16.69 -12.05
N ASN A 24 -1.18 16.82 -13.35
CA ASN A 24 -0.25 17.38 -14.34
C ASN A 24 0.16 18.81 -14.04
N GLU A 25 -0.77 19.60 -13.50
CA GLU A 25 -0.51 20.99 -13.15
C GLU A 25 0.41 21.08 -11.92
N HIS A 26 0.10 20.33 -10.86
CA HIS A 26 0.69 20.58 -9.54
C HIS A 26 1.85 19.64 -9.19
N LEU A 27 1.99 18.44 -9.78
CA LEU A 27 3.16 17.59 -9.52
C LEU A 27 4.46 18.26 -9.97
N LYS A 28 4.39 19.22 -10.90
CA LYS A 28 5.54 20.01 -11.37
C LYS A 28 6.20 20.85 -10.29
N TYR A 29 5.52 21.10 -9.17
CA TYR A 29 6.13 21.74 -8.00
C TYR A 29 7.07 20.81 -7.23
N ASN A 30 6.90 19.49 -7.34
CA ASN A 30 7.75 18.50 -6.67
C ASN A 30 8.64 17.72 -7.65
N PHE A 31 8.33 17.68 -8.95
CA PHE A 31 9.08 16.93 -9.96
C PHE A 31 9.34 17.76 -11.22
N GLU A 32 10.55 17.66 -11.77
CA GLU A 32 10.91 18.43 -12.98
C GLU A 32 10.17 17.94 -14.22
N LYS A 33 10.06 16.61 -14.40
CA LYS A 33 9.30 16.03 -15.51
C LYS A 33 8.10 15.30 -14.98
N VAL A 34 6.93 15.66 -15.50
CA VAL A 34 5.63 15.11 -15.11
C VAL A 34 4.83 14.81 -16.36
N LYS A 35 4.19 13.65 -16.37
CA LYS A 35 3.13 13.32 -17.32
C LYS A 35 2.08 12.48 -16.60
N VAL A 36 0.83 12.94 -16.62
CA VAL A 36 -0.31 12.19 -16.07
C VAL A 36 -1.35 12.01 -17.16
N GLU A 37 -1.81 10.78 -17.38
CA GLU A 37 -2.75 10.46 -18.45
C GLU A 37 -3.75 9.40 -18.00
N VAL A 38 -4.95 9.44 -18.58
CA VAL A 38 -5.91 8.33 -18.47
C VAL A 38 -5.64 7.38 -19.62
N LYS A 39 -5.31 6.12 -19.32
CA LYS A 39 -4.96 5.10 -20.33
C LYS A 39 -5.57 3.76 -20.01
N ASP A 40 -5.63 2.88 -21.01
CA ASP A 40 -5.91 1.47 -20.76
C ASP A 40 -4.80 0.88 -19.88
N CYS A 41 -5.21 0.15 -18.85
CA CYS A 41 -4.29 -0.51 -17.94
C CYS A 41 -3.43 -1.52 -18.73
N PRO A 42 -2.10 -1.43 -18.66
CA PRO A 42 -1.24 -2.46 -19.27
C PRO A 42 -1.46 -3.80 -18.57
N ASP A 43 -1.02 -4.89 -19.17
CA ASP A 43 -1.03 -6.19 -18.49
C ASP A 43 -0.02 -6.18 -17.32
N LEU A 44 -0.53 -5.98 -16.11
CA LEU A 44 0.28 -5.89 -14.89
C LEU A 44 0.86 -7.23 -14.45
N THR A 45 0.50 -8.35 -15.09
CA THR A 45 1.18 -9.63 -14.86
C THR A 45 2.56 -9.67 -15.51
N GLN A 46 2.85 -8.76 -16.45
CA GLN A 46 4.12 -8.66 -17.15
C GLN A 46 5.17 -7.86 -16.37
N PRO A 47 6.47 -8.03 -16.66
CA PRO A 47 7.51 -7.17 -16.11
C PRO A 47 7.28 -5.68 -16.45
N PRO A 48 7.65 -4.75 -15.55
CA PRO A 48 8.32 -5.00 -14.27
C PRO A 48 7.35 -5.38 -13.15
N PHE A 49 6.04 -5.25 -13.33
CA PHE A 49 5.07 -5.32 -12.24
C PHE A 49 4.84 -6.74 -11.71
N THR A 50 4.71 -7.73 -12.58
CA THR A 50 4.55 -9.16 -12.20
C THR A 50 3.43 -9.44 -11.20
N LEU A 51 2.35 -8.66 -11.22
CA LEU A 51 1.22 -8.77 -10.31
C LEU A 51 0.42 -10.07 -10.52
N ALA A 52 -0.45 -10.39 -9.56
CA ALA A 52 -1.30 -11.58 -9.61
C ALA A 52 -2.41 -11.44 -10.66
N CYS A 53 -2.86 -10.21 -10.96
CA CYS A 53 -3.90 -9.94 -11.93
C CYS A 53 -3.41 -9.00 -13.06
N LYS A 54 -4.13 -9.01 -14.18
CA LYS A 54 -3.81 -8.24 -15.39
C LYS A 54 -4.13 -6.76 -15.28
N GLY A 55 -5.20 -6.40 -14.58
CA GLY A 55 -5.65 -5.02 -14.46
C GLY A 55 -5.99 -4.64 -13.03
N LEU A 56 -6.53 -3.42 -12.88
CA LEU A 56 -6.90 -2.83 -11.59
C LEU A 56 -8.39 -2.51 -11.50
N THR A 57 -9.16 -2.74 -12.56
CA THR A 57 -10.51 -2.17 -12.68
C THR A 57 -11.63 -3.15 -12.30
N GLY A 58 -12.83 -2.59 -12.14
CA GLY A 58 -14.07 -3.31 -11.85
C GLY A 58 -14.37 -3.37 -10.36
N ASN A 59 -15.37 -2.63 -9.90
CA ASN A 59 -15.81 -2.60 -8.49
C ASN A 59 -14.67 -2.23 -7.53
N GLU A 60 -13.99 -1.12 -7.80
CA GLU A 60 -12.82 -0.64 -7.08
C GLU A 60 -13.18 -0.29 -5.62
N ARG A 61 -12.46 -0.89 -4.65
CA ARG A 61 -12.65 -0.70 -3.21
C ARG A 61 -11.34 -0.33 -2.53
N ILE A 62 -11.43 0.58 -1.56
CA ILE A 62 -10.39 0.76 -0.54
C ILE A 62 -10.80 -0.03 0.69
N VAL A 63 -9.87 -0.77 1.28
CA VAL A 63 -10.12 -1.57 2.48
C VAL A 63 -9.03 -1.31 3.50
N GLU A 64 -9.43 -0.98 4.72
CA GLU A 64 -8.51 -0.81 5.85
C GLU A 64 -8.91 -1.74 7.00
N ILE A 65 -8.02 -2.68 7.32
CA ILE A 65 -8.21 -3.70 8.34
C ILE A 65 -7.33 -3.36 9.54
N GLY A 66 -7.88 -3.41 10.75
CA GLY A 66 -7.11 -3.21 11.98
C GLY A 66 -6.47 -1.83 12.05
N GLY A 67 -5.22 -1.71 12.48
CA GLY A 67 -4.51 -0.43 12.45
C GLY A 67 -3.23 -0.44 13.28
N VAL A 68 -2.45 0.64 13.17
CA VAL A 68 -1.24 0.85 14.00
C VAL A 68 -1.52 0.73 15.51
N PRO A 69 -2.69 1.11 16.05
CA PRO A 69 -3.01 0.87 17.47
C PRO A 69 -3.10 -0.60 17.89
N TYR A 70 -3.11 -1.55 16.95
CA TYR A 70 -2.94 -2.98 17.26
C TYR A 70 -1.47 -3.41 17.23
N LEU A 71 -0.56 -2.59 16.69
CA LEU A 71 0.89 -2.79 16.76
C LEU A 71 1.47 -2.12 18.02
N LEU A 72 1.01 -0.90 18.31
CA LEU A 72 1.58 0.00 19.31
C LEU A 72 0.52 0.43 20.34
N PRO A 73 0.91 0.74 21.59
CA PRO A 73 2.26 0.62 22.15
C PRO A 73 2.68 -0.83 22.46
N LYS A 74 1.71 -1.76 22.52
CA LYS A 74 1.94 -3.20 22.67
C LYS A 74 1.28 -3.97 21.53
N PRO A 75 1.98 -4.94 20.92
CA PRO A 75 1.45 -5.68 19.79
C PRO A 75 0.34 -6.66 20.20
N ARG A 76 -0.77 -6.60 19.47
CA ARG A 76 -1.92 -7.50 19.56
C ARG A 76 -1.75 -8.66 18.58
N LYS A 77 -0.96 -9.65 18.96
CA LYS A 77 -0.65 -10.84 18.11
C LYS A 77 -1.88 -11.70 17.79
N ASP A 78 -2.98 -11.54 18.53
CA ASP A 78 -4.29 -12.16 18.29
C ASP A 78 -5.02 -11.62 17.05
N LYS A 79 -4.61 -10.45 16.55
CA LYS A 79 -5.19 -9.82 15.36
C LYS A 79 -4.61 -10.44 14.08
N LEU A 80 -5.23 -11.54 13.66
CA LEU A 80 -4.94 -12.24 12.41
C LEU A 80 -6.19 -12.27 11.53
N TYR A 81 -6.02 -11.99 10.24
CA TYR A 81 -7.12 -11.91 9.29
C TYR A 81 -6.79 -12.73 8.06
N ASP A 82 -7.73 -13.54 7.56
CA ASP A 82 -7.60 -14.29 6.31
C ASP A 82 -8.18 -13.46 5.16
N LEU A 83 -7.33 -13.00 4.24
CA LEU A 83 -7.72 -12.12 3.14
C LEU A 83 -8.75 -12.75 2.19
N LYS A 84 -8.91 -14.08 2.18
CA LYS A 84 -9.96 -14.74 1.38
C LYS A 84 -11.37 -14.36 1.83
N ASP A 85 -11.54 -13.98 3.10
CA ASP A 85 -12.83 -13.51 3.61
C ASP A 85 -13.30 -12.23 2.90
N LEU A 86 -12.40 -11.45 2.28
CA LEU A 86 -12.73 -10.19 1.59
C LEU A 86 -13.65 -10.39 0.40
N SER A 87 -13.52 -11.49 -0.35
CA SER A 87 -14.42 -11.79 -1.48
C SER A 87 -15.91 -11.72 -1.08
N LYS A 88 -16.23 -12.27 0.10
CA LYS A 88 -17.59 -12.27 0.65
C LYS A 88 -17.98 -10.92 1.26
N ILE A 89 -17.05 -10.27 1.96
CA ILE A 89 -17.29 -8.96 2.60
C ILE A 89 -17.56 -7.87 1.56
N LEU A 90 -16.82 -7.90 0.45
CA LEU A 90 -16.88 -6.90 -0.61
C LEU A 90 -17.88 -7.26 -1.71
N ASN A 91 -18.44 -8.47 -1.67
CA ASN A 91 -19.24 -9.06 -2.74
C ASN A 91 -18.52 -9.00 -4.10
N LEU A 92 -17.30 -9.55 -4.13
CA LEU A 92 -16.36 -9.44 -5.22
C LEU A 92 -15.79 -10.83 -5.56
N ASP A 93 -16.05 -11.31 -6.77
CA ASP A 93 -15.56 -12.60 -7.29
C ASP A 93 -15.44 -12.52 -8.84
N PRO A 94 -14.24 -12.55 -9.42
CA PRO A 94 -12.94 -12.67 -8.77
C PRO A 94 -12.60 -11.45 -7.89
N CYS A 95 -11.80 -11.68 -6.85
CA CYS A 95 -11.33 -10.67 -5.91
C CYS A 95 -9.81 -10.53 -6.03
N TYR A 96 -9.36 -9.51 -6.75
CA TYR A 96 -7.97 -9.07 -6.72
C TYR A 96 -7.74 -8.19 -5.48
N ILE A 97 -6.64 -8.43 -4.77
CA ILE A 97 -6.27 -7.77 -3.52
C ILE A 97 -4.81 -7.35 -3.63
N THR A 98 -4.55 -6.05 -3.50
CA THR A 98 -3.19 -5.52 -3.48
C THR A 98 -3.03 -4.43 -2.44
N GLY A 99 -1.86 -4.32 -1.81
CA GLY A 99 -1.64 -3.29 -0.81
C GLY A 99 -0.49 -3.57 0.16
N ALA A 100 -0.55 -2.92 1.31
CA ALA A 100 0.49 -2.93 2.33
C ALA A 100 -0.07 -3.36 3.69
N GLY A 101 0.72 -4.04 4.50
CA GLY A 101 0.32 -4.43 5.85
C GLY A 101 1.40 -5.20 6.60
N ALA A 102 1.09 -5.64 7.82
CA ALA A 102 1.98 -6.52 8.57
C ALA A 102 1.69 -7.99 8.21
N GLY A 103 2.75 -8.78 8.04
CA GLY A 103 2.65 -10.15 7.54
C GLY A 103 2.26 -11.17 8.60
N PRO A 104 1.92 -12.40 8.16
CA PRO A 104 1.49 -13.47 9.05
C PRO A 104 2.68 -13.96 9.88
N TRP A 105 2.90 -13.34 11.04
CA TRP A 105 3.96 -13.73 11.97
C TRP A 105 3.98 -15.23 12.34
N PRO A 106 2.84 -15.98 12.40
CA PRO A 106 2.89 -17.42 12.65
C PRO A 106 3.57 -18.21 11.52
N TYR A 107 3.48 -17.74 10.27
CA TYR A 107 4.18 -18.33 9.13
C TYR A 107 5.63 -17.83 9.08
N ALA A 108 5.82 -16.52 9.20
CA ALA A 108 7.12 -15.87 9.08
C ALA A 108 8.10 -16.23 10.21
N GLY A 109 7.59 -16.65 11.38
CA GLY A 109 8.36 -16.89 12.61
C GLY A 109 8.85 -15.61 13.31
N THR A 110 8.52 -14.45 12.76
CA THR A 110 8.87 -13.10 13.24
C THR A 110 7.85 -12.10 12.70
N ASN A 111 7.83 -10.89 13.24
CA ASN A 111 7.16 -9.78 12.58
C ASN A 111 7.81 -9.48 11.21
N CYS A 112 7.02 -8.99 10.26
CA CYS A 112 7.46 -8.71 8.88
C CYS A 112 6.54 -7.72 8.17
N GLU A 113 7.08 -7.03 7.16
CA GLU A 113 6.27 -6.29 6.20
C GLU A 113 5.63 -7.25 5.21
N MET A 114 4.38 -7.03 4.85
CA MET A 114 3.65 -7.78 3.83
C MET A 114 3.34 -6.89 2.64
N ILE A 115 3.70 -7.35 1.46
CA ILE A 115 3.50 -6.67 0.18
C ILE A 115 2.45 -7.47 -0.59
N ILE A 116 1.19 -7.09 -0.39
CA ILE A 116 0.01 -7.89 -0.70
C ILE A 116 -0.27 -7.80 -2.20
N ASN A 117 -0.38 -8.96 -2.84
CA ASN A 117 -0.58 -9.09 -4.28
C ASN A 117 -1.15 -10.50 -4.57
N MET A 118 -2.46 -10.64 -4.50
CA MET A 118 -3.12 -11.92 -4.71
C MET A 118 -4.45 -11.77 -5.44
N GLU A 119 -4.86 -12.82 -6.13
CA GLU A 119 -6.19 -12.94 -6.71
C GLU A 119 -6.85 -14.20 -6.14
N HIS A 120 -8.13 -14.06 -5.80
CA HIS A 120 -8.99 -15.14 -5.33
C HIS A 120 -10.20 -15.26 -6.25
N ASN A 121 -10.41 -16.42 -6.85
CA ASN A 121 -11.53 -16.72 -7.75
C ASN A 121 -12.16 -18.06 -7.36
N GLY A 122 -13.32 -18.02 -6.70
CA GLY A 122 -13.88 -19.21 -6.04
C GLY A 122 -12.85 -19.84 -5.07
N ASP A 123 -12.50 -21.11 -5.28
CA ASP A 123 -11.48 -21.80 -4.45
C ASP A 123 -10.04 -21.63 -4.96
N LYS A 124 -9.83 -20.95 -6.11
CA LYS A 124 -8.51 -20.78 -6.71
C LYS A 124 -7.84 -19.52 -6.16
N VAL A 125 -6.65 -19.70 -5.59
CA VAL A 125 -5.78 -18.62 -5.13
C VAL A 125 -4.55 -18.53 -6.02
N ASN A 126 -4.30 -17.34 -6.56
CA ASN A 126 -3.03 -16.95 -7.16
C ASN A 126 -2.35 -15.96 -6.22
N ASN A 127 -1.54 -16.47 -5.28
CA ASN A 127 -0.86 -15.64 -4.29
C ASN A 127 0.55 -15.31 -4.76
N LYS A 128 0.79 -14.04 -5.07
CA LYS A 128 2.12 -13.49 -5.35
C LYS A 128 2.55 -12.50 -4.27
N THR A 129 1.90 -12.55 -3.12
CA THR A 129 2.23 -11.73 -1.96
C THR A 129 3.63 -12.06 -1.50
N ARG A 130 4.37 -11.03 -1.10
CA ARG A 130 5.70 -11.17 -0.55
C ARG A 130 5.76 -10.66 0.87
N ILE A 131 6.72 -11.16 1.65
CA ILE A 131 7.08 -10.61 2.95
C ILE A 131 8.52 -10.15 2.95
N ALA A 132 8.81 -9.09 3.71
CA ALA A 132 10.16 -8.63 4.01
C ALA A 132 10.44 -8.76 5.52
N LYS A 133 11.58 -9.38 5.86
CA LYS A 133 12.01 -9.71 7.22
C LYS A 133 13.41 -9.16 7.49
N VAL A 134 13.70 -8.86 8.76
CA VAL A 134 15.07 -8.54 9.20
C VAL A 134 15.80 -9.84 9.55
N ASN A 135 16.93 -10.11 8.90
CA ASN A 135 17.84 -11.17 9.30
C ASN A 135 18.43 -10.85 10.68
N VAL A 136 18.21 -11.73 11.67
CA VAL A 136 18.70 -11.52 13.04
C VAL A 136 20.23 -11.56 13.17
N THR A 137 20.92 -12.20 12.23
CA THR A 137 22.38 -12.39 12.25
C THR A 137 23.12 -11.18 11.69
N ASP A 138 22.71 -10.65 10.54
CA ASP A 138 23.41 -9.56 9.84
C ASP A 138 22.58 -8.30 9.60
N GLY A 139 21.32 -8.30 10.03
CA GLY A 139 20.41 -7.17 9.92
C GLY A 139 19.97 -6.85 8.49
N LYS A 140 20.24 -7.70 7.50
CA LYS A 140 19.80 -7.48 6.11
C LYS A 140 18.32 -7.79 5.92
N CYS A 141 17.72 -7.17 4.91
CA CYS A 141 16.39 -7.52 4.44
C CYS A 141 16.40 -8.90 3.77
N ILE A 142 15.46 -9.76 4.15
CA ILE A 142 15.16 -11.03 3.49
C ILE A 142 13.76 -10.93 2.94
N GLN A 143 13.63 -11.18 1.64
CA GLN A 143 12.34 -11.22 0.96
C GLN A 143 11.93 -12.66 0.64
N GLU A 144 10.64 -12.96 0.77
CA GLU A 144 10.08 -14.29 0.49
C GLU A 144 8.71 -14.15 -0.16
N VAL A 145 8.37 -15.05 -1.08
CA VAL A 145 7.02 -15.16 -1.65
C VAL A 145 6.20 -16.12 -0.79
N LEU A 146 5.01 -15.71 -0.37
CA LEU A 146 4.12 -16.57 0.40
C LEU A 146 3.52 -17.69 -0.47
N PRO A 147 3.29 -18.89 0.09
CA PRO A 147 2.58 -19.94 -0.62
C PRO A 147 1.10 -19.59 -0.80
N ASN A 148 0.44 -20.28 -1.74
CA ASN A 148 -0.97 -20.00 -2.09
C ASN A 148 -1.95 -20.24 -0.94
N ASP A 149 -1.63 -21.10 0.01
CA ASP A 149 -2.48 -21.41 1.16
C ASP A 149 -2.29 -20.44 2.34
N GLU A 150 -1.24 -19.62 2.34
CA GLU A 150 -1.01 -18.57 3.34
C GLU A 150 -1.56 -17.22 2.86
N CYS A 151 -2.85 -16.99 3.12
CA CYS A 151 -3.55 -15.75 2.76
C CYS A 151 -3.73 -14.80 3.95
N ARG A 152 -3.08 -15.05 5.10
CA ARG A 152 -3.32 -14.25 6.29
C ARG A 152 -2.42 -13.02 6.33
N ASN A 153 -2.97 -11.90 6.82
CA ASN A 153 -2.19 -10.78 7.33
C ASN A 153 -2.37 -10.66 8.86
N ALA A 154 -1.49 -9.90 9.50
CA ALA A 154 -1.56 -9.61 10.92
C ALA A 154 -1.75 -8.12 11.17
N VAL A 155 -2.32 -7.77 12.32
CA VAL A 155 -2.37 -6.42 12.91
C VAL A 155 -3.11 -5.36 12.10
N LEU A 156 -2.62 -5.02 10.91
CA LEU A 156 -3.13 -4.00 10.02
C LEU A 156 -2.92 -4.35 8.55
N SER A 157 -3.77 -3.81 7.68
CA SER A 157 -3.51 -3.73 6.24
C SER A 157 -4.34 -2.64 5.58
N ASN A 158 -3.75 -1.99 4.57
CA ASN A 158 -4.37 -0.98 3.72
C ASN A 158 -4.33 -1.50 2.28
N LEU A 159 -5.51 -1.76 1.72
CA LEU A 159 -5.69 -2.59 0.53
C LEU A 159 -6.53 -1.86 -0.51
N TYR A 160 -6.17 -2.08 -1.75
CA TYR A 160 -6.98 -1.84 -2.92
C TYR A 160 -7.51 -3.18 -3.42
N CYS A 161 -8.82 -3.28 -3.59
CA CYS A 161 -9.48 -4.47 -4.11
C CYS A 161 -10.30 -4.14 -5.36
N SER A 162 -10.31 -5.05 -6.33
CA SER A 162 -11.14 -4.94 -7.53
C SER A 162 -11.36 -6.31 -8.18
N SER A 163 -12.10 -6.32 -9.29
CA SER A 163 -12.33 -7.51 -10.10
C SER A 163 -11.09 -7.85 -10.95
N GLY A 164 -10.05 -6.99 -10.93
CA GLY A 164 -8.81 -7.21 -11.65
C GLY A 164 -8.93 -7.05 -13.18
N GLU A 165 -10.02 -6.46 -13.64
CA GLU A 165 -10.32 -6.32 -15.06
C GLU A 165 -9.42 -5.29 -15.73
N GLN A 166 -9.29 -5.41 -17.05
CA GLN A 166 -8.69 -4.35 -17.86
C GLN A 166 -9.69 -3.21 -18.04
N GLY A 167 -9.18 -1.98 -17.95
CA GLY A 167 -9.98 -0.78 -18.09
C GLY A 167 -9.10 0.47 -18.00
N LYS A 168 -9.74 1.64 -17.95
CA LYS A 168 -9.03 2.91 -17.84
C LYS A 168 -8.47 3.09 -16.42
N VAL A 169 -7.22 3.53 -16.33
CA VAL A 169 -6.51 3.84 -15.09
C VAL A 169 -5.76 5.16 -15.25
N LEU A 170 -5.37 5.73 -14.11
CA LEU A 170 -4.49 6.89 -14.06
C LEU A 170 -3.03 6.44 -14.17
N GLU A 171 -2.38 6.78 -15.28
CA GLU A 171 -0.93 6.62 -15.47
C GLU A 171 -0.22 7.89 -14.98
N ILE A 172 0.72 7.76 -14.04
CA ILE A 172 1.53 8.88 -13.53
C ILE A 172 3.00 8.56 -13.79
N SER A 173 3.67 9.40 -14.57
CA SER A 173 5.13 9.35 -14.77
C SER A 173 5.76 10.61 -14.23
N CYS A 174 6.69 10.46 -13.29
CA CYS A 174 7.44 11.56 -12.71
C CYS A 174 8.93 11.25 -12.71
N SER A 175 9.79 12.24 -12.94
CA SER A 175 11.24 12.06 -12.76
C SER A 175 11.89 13.32 -12.23
N LYS A 176 12.99 13.12 -11.51
CA LYS A 176 13.78 14.16 -10.86
C LYS A 176 12.94 14.98 -9.87
N ARG A 177 12.97 14.57 -8.61
CA ARG A 177 12.30 15.28 -7.51
C ARG A 177 13.06 16.56 -7.19
N ILE A 178 12.36 17.69 -7.26
CA ILE A 178 12.88 19.04 -6.98
C ILE A 178 12.25 19.67 -5.73
N GLY A 179 11.16 19.09 -5.23
CA GLY A 179 10.49 19.50 -4.00
C GLY A 179 10.74 18.57 -2.83
N ASN A 180 10.11 18.87 -1.70
CA ASN A 180 10.35 18.19 -0.43
C ASN A 180 9.47 16.95 -0.23
N ASP A 181 8.29 16.92 -0.86
CA ASP A 181 7.34 15.83 -0.68
C ASP A 181 7.75 14.59 -1.49
N ASP A 182 7.58 13.41 -0.91
CA ASP A 182 7.72 12.15 -1.64
C ASP A 182 6.63 12.00 -2.72
N PHE A 183 6.75 10.97 -3.55
CA PHE A 183 5.84 10.75 -4.67
C PHE A 183 4.38 10.58 -4.26
N ILE A 184 4.12 9.82 -3.19
CA ILE A 184 2.77 9.54 -2.71
C ILE A 184 2.20 10.72 -1.93
N THR A 185 2.99 11.34 -1.05
CA THR A 185 2.58 12.56 -0.34
C THR A 185 2.24 13.69 -1.32
N SER A 186 3.03 13.85 -2.39
CA SER A 186 2.74 14.83 -3.45
C SER A 186 1.37 14.61 -4.08
N ILE A 187 1.06 13.38 -4.49
CA ILE A 187 -0.25 13.03 -5.07
C ILE A 187 -1.36 13.31 -4.06
N ARG A 188 -1.23 12.81 -2.83
CA ARG A 188 -2.26 12.93 -1.78
C ARG A 188 -2.58 14.39 -1.48
N LYS A 189 -1.57 15.25 -1.30
CA LYS A 189 -1.76 16.68 -1.01
C LYS A 189 -2.45 17.40 -2.16
N ILE A 190 -2.03 17.16 -3.42
CA ILE A 190 -2.67 17.76 -4.60
C ILE A 190 -4.14 17.37 -4.68
N LEU A 191 -4.47 16.10 -4.44
CA LEU A 191 -5.88 15.66 -4.40
C LEU A 191 -6.66 16.33 -3.27
N GLY A 192 -6.06 16.51 -2.10
CA GLY A 192 -6.67 17.23 -0.97
C GLY A 192 -6.93 18.70 -1.27
N GLU A 193 -6.02 19.36 -2.01
CA GLU A 193 -6.14 20.78 -2.35
C GLU A 193 -7.11 21.04 -3.51
N ASN A 194 -7.10 20.18 -4.53
CA ASN A 194 -7.93 20.35 -5.72
C ASN A 194 -9.37 19.88 -5.52
N PHE A 195 -9.59 18.97 -4.55
CA PHE A 195 -10.89 18.36 -4.29
C PHE A 195 -11.25 18.40 -2.79
N LYS A 196 -11.15 19.58 -2.17
CA LYS A 196 -11.30 19.79 -0.71
C LYS A 196 -12.56 19.19 -0.10
N ASP A 197 -13.67 19.23 -0.82
CA ASP A 197 -14.98 18.73 -0.35
C ASP A 197 -15.25 17.26 -0.72
N LYS A 198 -14.24 16.57 -1.25
CA LYS A 198 -14.33 15.19 -1.73
C LYS A 198 -13.33 14.29 -1.01
N ILE A 199 -13.78 13.08 -0.70
CA ILE A 199 -12.91 12.03 -0.16
C ILE A 199 -12.60 11.06 -1.29
N LEU A 200 -11.36 11.08 -1.75
CA LEU A 200 -10.85 10.31 -2.88
C LEU A 200 -9.90 9.24 -2.35
N GLY A 201 -10.11 7.99 -2.74
CA GLY A 201 -9.21 6.88 -2.45
C GLY A 201 -8.57 6.36 -3.72
N LEU A 202 -7.24 6.35 -3.80
CA LEU A 202 -6.51 5.71 -4.89
C LEU A 202 -5.79 4.46 -4.38
N GLY A 203 -5.64 3.49 -5.27
CA GLY A 203 -4.80 2.33 -5.01
C GLY A 203 -4.34 1.66 -6.30
N GLY A 204 -3.35 0.79 -6.17
CA GLY A 204 -2.71 0.16 -7.33
C GLY A 204 -1.22 0.00 -7.12
N VAL A 205 -0.45 0.30 -8.17
CA VAL A 205 0.97 -0.04 -8.24
C VAL A 205 1.80 1.12 -8.79
N PHE A 206 3.03 1.25 -8.30
CA PHE A 206 4.05 2.04 -8.99
C PHE A 206 5.39 1.35 -8.97
N VAL A 207 6.20 1.61 -10.00
CA VAL A 207 7.60 1.19 -10.07
C VAL A 207 8.50 2.41 -9.91
N ILE A 208 9.44 2.32 -8.97
CA ILE A 208 10.59 3.21 -8.94
C ILE A 208 11.65 2.59 -9.84
N LYS A 209 11.84 3.14 -11.04
CA LYS A 209 12.69 2.59 -12.11
C LYS A 209 14.18 2.87 -11.88
N LYS A 210 14.50 4.03 -11.33
CA LYS A 210 15.87 4.50 -11.10
C LYS A 210 15.97 5.21 -9.75
N GLY A 211 17.20 5.26 -9.24
CA GLY A 211 17.53 5.88 -7.96
C GLY A 211 17.57 4.89 -6.80
N LYS A 212 17.47 5.42 -5.59
CA LYS A 212 17.42 4.68 -4.34
C LYS A 212 16.30 5.19 -3.45
N VAL A 213 15.87 4.34 -2.53
CA VAL A 213 14.67 4.57 -1.70
C VAL A 213 14.98 4.25 -0.24
N LYS A 214 14.66 5.18 0.66
CA LYS A 214 14.61 4.90 2.09
C LYS A 214 13.39 4.03 2.35
N GLN A 215 13.61 2.87 2.96
CA GLN A 215 12.54 1.97 3.40
C GLN A 215 12.81 1.50 4.82
N HIS A 216 11.79 0.95 5.48
CA HIS A 216 12.00 0.17 6.70
C HIS A 216 11.44 -1.24 6.58
N VAL A 217 11.95 -2.11 7.45
CA VAL A 217 11.37 -3.41 7.75
C VAL A 217 11.29 -3.51 9.26
N MET A 218 10.12 -3.85 9.80
CA MET A 218 9.96 -4.12 11.21
C MET A 218 10.80 -5.34 11.63
N PRO A 219 11.63 -5.25 12.68
CA PRO A 219 12.18 -6.43 13.33
C PRO A 219 11.09 -7.14 14.14
N ASP A 220 11.44 -8.22 14.85
CA ASP A 220 10.48 -8.90 15.71
C ASP A 220 9.80 -7.94 16.71
N PHE A 221 8.60 -8.30 17.11
CA PHE A 221 7.75 -7.52 18.00
C PHE A 221 8.52 -7.09 19.25
N SER A 222 8.45 -5.79 19.58
CA SER A 222 9.11 -5.26 20.75
C SER A 222 8.61 -5.91 22.04
N ASN A 223 9.55 -6.28 22.92
CA ASN A 223 9.26 -6.72 24.29
C ASN A 223 9.00 -5.55 25.25
N ARG A 224 9.15 -4.31 24.77
CA ARG A 224 8.91 -3.07 25.52
C ARG A 224 7.85 -2.24 24.82
N GLU A 225 7.16 -1.40 25.59
CA GLU A 225 6.21 -0.44 25.03
C GLU A 225 6.93 0.54 24.09
N ILE A 226 6.29 0.82 22.95
CA ILE A 226 6.70 1.86 22.01
C ILE A 226 5.62 2.94 22.04
N SER A 227 5.89 4.02 22.76
CA SER A 227 4.87 5.03 23.11
C SER A 227 5.11 6.39 22.44
N SER A 228 6.07 6.46 21.52
CA SER A 228 6.45 7.68 20.80
C SER A 228 7.02 7.38 19.41
N GLU A 229 7.03 8.38 18.52
CA GLU A 229 7.72 8.29 17.22
C GLU A 229 9.22 8.01 17.38
N ASP A 230 9.86 8.61 18.39
CA ASP A 230 11.29 8.41 18.64
C ASP A 230 11.59 6.97 19.05
N ASP A 231 10.75 6.36 19.87
CA ASP A 231 10.90 4.95 20.25
C ASP A 231 10.63 4.03 19.07
N LEU A 232 9.63 4.37 18.26
CA LEU A 232 9.29 3.61 17.06
C LEU A 232 10.45 3.64 16.06
N ASN A 233 10.98 4.82 15.75
CA ASN A 233 12.08 4.99 14.81
C ASN A 233 13.39 4.34 15.28
N LYS A 234 13.59 4.17 16.59
CA LYS A 234 14.72 3.38 17.14
C LYS A 234 14.51 1.88 17.00
N TRP A 235 13.26 1.42 17.05
CA TRP A 235 12.92 0.00 16.88
C TRP A 235 12.91 -0.41 15.41
N LEU A 236 12.38 0.43 14.51
CA LEU A 236 12.35 0.16 13.08
C LEU A 236 13.76 0.02 12.49
N LYS A 237 13.92 -0.94 11.58
CA LYS A 237 15.17 -1.10 10.83
C LYS A 237 15.06 -0.42 9.48
N PHE A 238 15.74 0.71 9.33
CA PHE A 238 15.80 1.46 8.07
C PHE A 238 16.90 0.98 7.13
N TYR A 239 16.62 1.07 5.83
CA TYR A 239 17.49 0.71 4.72
C TYR A 239 17.46 1.80 3.65
N GLU A 240 18.56 1.93 2.91
CA GLU A 240 18.57 2.57 1.60
C GLU A 240 18.62 1.45 0.54
N MET A 241 17.51 1.28 -0.17
CA MET A 241 17.28 0.19 -1.12
C MET A 241 17.46 0.65 -2.58
N ASN A 242 17.92 -0.25 -3.42
CA ASN A 242 18.22 -0.07 -4.83
C ASN A 242 16.98 -0.34 -5.70
N THR A 243 16.84 0.45 -6.75
CA THR A 243 15.82 0.26 -7.78
C THR A 243 16.27 -0.79 -8.83
N PRO A 244 15.35 -1.44 -9.55
CA PRO A 244 13.90 -1.23 -9.55
C PRO A 244 13.19 -1.81 -8.31
N LEU A 245 12.20 -1.06 -7.82
CA LEU A 245 11.28 -1.46 -6.73
C LEU A 245 9.84 -1.31 -7.22
N ILE A 246 8.99 -2.28 -6.93
CA ILE A 246 7.57 -2.31 -7.29
C ILE A 246 6.77 -2.15 -6.01
N ALA A 247 6.10 -1.02 -5.86
CA ALA A 247 5.32 -0.66 -4.69
C ALA A 247 3.82 -0.82 -4.96
N VAL A 248 3.11 -1.39 -4.00
CA VAL A 248 1.65 -1.55 -3.99
C VAL A 248 1.07 -1.02 -2.70
N GLY A 249 -0.13 -0.46 -2.76
CA GLY A 249 -0.69 0.26 -1.64
C GLY A 249 -1.87 1.13 -2.00
N THR A 250 -2.22 1.99 -1.05
CA THR A 250 -3.34 2.91 -1.14
C THR A 250 -2.98 4.28 -0.60
N LEU A 251 -3.67 5.30 -1.08
CA LEU A 251 -3.79 6.59 -0.41
C LEU A 251 -5.26 7.03 -0.38
N VAL A 252 -5.60 7.81 0.63
CA VAL A 252 -6.85 8.57 0.72
C VAL A 252 -6.47 10.02 0.96
N ASN A 253 -7.07 10.96 0.22
CA ASN A 253 -6.67 12.37 0.32
C ASN A 253 -6.92 12.97 1.72
N ASN A 254 -7.97 12.50 2.42
CA ASN A 254 -8.30 12.91 3.79
C ASN A 254 -9.05 11.81 4.56
N ASP A 255 -9.03 11.86 5.89
CA ASP A 255 -9.77 10.92 6.75
C ASP A 255 -11.20 11.44 7.02
N PRO A 256 -12.27 10.70 6.65
CA PRO A 256 -13.66 11.07 6.95
C PRO A 256 -14.11 10.79 8.40
N GLY A 257 -13.18 10.53 9.33
CA GLY A 257 -13.47 10.19 10.73
C GLY A 257 -13.46 8.68 11.02
N LEU A 258 -12.76 7.91 10.19
CA LEU A 258 -12.68 6.45 10.26
C LEU A 258 -11.34 5.93 10.80
N ASP A 259 -10.50 6.83 11.31
CA ASP A 259 -9.18 6.50 11.84
C ASP A 259 -8.32 5.78 10.78
N LEU A 260 -8.18 6.44 9.64
CA LEU A 260 -7.51 5.90 8.48
C LEU A 260 -6.00 6.10 8.55
N ARG A 261 -5.27 5.19 7.92
CA ARG A 261 -3.92 5.44 7.45
C ARG A 261 -3.98 5.97 6.02
N VAL A 262 -3.90 7.30 5.90
CA VAL A 262 -4.17 8.05 4.65
C VAL A 262 -3.18 7.77 3.51
N GLN A 263 -2.05 7.13 3.76
CA GLN A 263 -1.18 6.60 2.73
C GLN A 263 -0.38 5.43 3.30
N HIS A 264 -0.26 4.35 2.52
CA HIS A 264 0.53 3.20 2.93
C HIS A 264 0.92 2.37 1.70
N PHE A 265 2.23 2.32 1.43
CA PHE A 265 2.79 1.55 0.32
C PHE A 265 3.96 0.71 0.79
N HIS A 266 3.92 -0.57 0.44
CA HIS A 266 5.06 -1.46 0.58
C HIS A 266 5.59 -1.84 -0.79
N SER A 267 6.90 -2.08 -0.89
CA SER A 267 7.54 -2.45 -2.14
C SER A 267 8.28 -3.78 -2.07
N PHE A 268 8.42 -4.40 -3.23
CA PHE A 268 9.24 -5.58 -3.45
C PHE A 268 10.16 -5.36 -4.66
N SER A 269 11.18 -6.21 -4.78
CA SER A 269 12.03 -6.28 -5.97
C SER A 269 12.27 -7.72 -6.41
N HIS A 270 12.77 -7.86 -7.64
CA HIS A 270 13.29 -9.13 -8.15
C HIS A 270 14.73 -9.44 -7.70
N HIS A 271 15.33 -8.57 -6.89
CA HIS A 271 16.70 -8.69 -6.38
C HIS A 271 16.77 -8.88 -4.86
N GLY A 272 15.63 -9.08 -4.19
CA GLY A 272 15.57 -9.48 -2.78
C GLY A 272 15.40 -8.33 -1.78
N GLU A 273 15.19 -7.10 -2.25
CA GLU A 273 14.90 -5.93 -1.40
C GLU A 273 13.40 -5.61 -1.39
N GLY A 274 12.90 -5.13 -0.26
CA GLY A 274 11.51 -4.75 -0.09
C GLY A 274 11.20 -4.32 1.34
N GLY A 275 10.04 -3.72 1.54
CA GLY A 275 9.63 -3.19 2.84
C GLY A 275 8.69 -2.02 2.70
N HIS A 276 8.63 -1.19 3.72
CA HIS A 276 7.77 -0.02 3.78
C HIS A 276 8.43 1.19 3.13
N TYR A 277 7.77 1.79 2.13
CA TYR A 277 8.27 2.96 1.39
C TYR A 277 8.22 4.24 2.23
N HIS A 278 9.34 4.97 2.33
CA HIS A 278 9.37 6.33 2.91
C HIS A 278 9.48 7.39 1.82
N ILE A 279 10.62 7.41 1.13
CA ILE A 279 10.97 8.46 0.15
C ILE A 279 12.16 8.02 -0.70
N ASP A 280 12.35 8.58 -1.89
CA ASP A 280 13.62 8.46 -2.60
C ASP A 280 14.76 9.23 -1.91
N THR A 281 15.98 8.68 -1.98
CA THR A 281 17.20 9.30 -1.44
C THR A 281 18.13 9.85 -2.54
N THR A 282 17.79 9.62 -3.81
CA THR A 282 18.50 10.15 -4.98
C THR A 282 17.56 11.01 -5.83
N PRO A 283 17.12 12.19 -5.33
CA PRO A 283 16.07 12.99 -5.95
C PRO A 283 16.37 13.38 -7.39
N ASN A 284 17.64 13.60 -7.75
CA ASN A 284 18.03 13.98 -9.11
C ASN A 284 17.84 12.87 -10.16
N ASP A 285 17.92 11.60 -9.73
CA ASP A 285 17.96 10.44 -10.62
C ASP A 285 16.67 9.62 -10.60
N VAL A 286 15.76 9.92 -9.65
CA VAL A 286 14.57 9.10 -9.43
C VAL A 286 13.61 9.17 -10.62
N GLU A 287 13.09 8.01 -11.01
CA GLU A 287 12.07 7.87 -12.06
C GLU A 287 10.93 6.97 -11.55
N TYR A 288 9.71 7.50 -11.53
CA TYR A 288 8.49 6.84 -11.11
C TYR A 288 7.58 6.56 -12.31
N LEU A 289 6.92 5.40 -12.32
CA LEU A 289 5.77 5.12 -13.18
C LEU A 289 4.70 4.41 -12.34
N ALA A 290 3.50 4.97 -12.28
CA ALA A 290 2.38 4.44 -11.52
C ALA A 290 1.16 4.17 -12.39
N TYR A 291 0.36 3.19 -11.95
CA TYR A 291 -0.99 2.92 -12.42
C TYR A 291 -1.90 2.84 -11.19
N PHE A 292 -2.86 3.75 -11.12
CA PHE A 292 -3.82 3.81 -10.01
C PHE A 292 -5.26 3.75 -10.53
N GLY A 293 -6.09 3.00 -9.80
CA GLY A 293 -7.54 3.07 -9.90
C GLY A 293 -8.12 3.97 -8.82
N LEU A 294 -9.31 4.52 -9.09
CA LEU A 294 -10.08 5.33 -8.16
C LEU A 294 -11.10 4.44 -7.46
N GLY A 295 -10.99 4.32 -6.14
CA GLY A 295 -11.92 3.55 -5.32
C GLY A 295 -13.29 4.21 -5.26
N GLU A 296 -14.33 3.40 -5.34
CA GLU A 296 -15.72 3.86 -5.25
C GLU A 296 -16.27 3.79 -3.82
N LYS A 297 -15.72 2.88 -3.02
CA LYS A 297 -16.18 2.63 -1.66
C LYS A 297 -15.03 2.22 -0.76
N LEU A 298 -15.08 2.70 0.47
CA LEU A 298 -14.14 2.37 1.54
C LEU A 298 -14.80 1.42 2.54
N TYR A 299 -14.06 0.37 2.92
CA TYR A 299 -14.43 -0.59 3.96
C TYR A 299 -13.44 -0.49 5.11
N ARG A 300 -13.92 -0.14 6.30
CA ARG A 300 -13.13 -0.09 7.52
C ARG A 300 -13.49 -1.30 8.38
N ILE A 301 -12.56 -2.25 8.49
CA ILE A 301 -12.76 -3.55 9.14
C ILE A 301 -11.97 -3.59 10.45
N ASP A 302 -12.63 -3.99 11.53
CA ASP A 302 -12.01 -4.18 12.86
C ASP A 302 -11.24 -2.93 13.33
N ARG A 303 -11.87 -1.75 13.21
CA ARG A 303 -11.28 -0.49 13.66
C ARG A 303 -10.90 -0.57 15.15
N PRO A 304 -9.68 -0.15 15.54
CA PRO A 304 -9.31 -0.05 16.94
C PRO A 304 -10.26 0.86 17.73
N SER A 305 -10.73 0.37 18.88
CA SER A 305 -11.59 1.17 19.78
C SER A 305 -10.80 2.23 20.56
N GLN A 306 -9.49 2.06 20.67
CA GLN A 306 -8.54 3.02 21.21
C GLN A 306 -7.49 3.30 20.15
N THR A 307 -7.18 4.58 19.94
CA THR A 307 -6.28 5.02 18.87
C THR A 307 -5.26 6.03 19.37
N HIS A 308 -4.24 6.27 18.56
CA HIS A 308 -3.18 7.26 18.76
C HIS A 308 -2.67 7.75 17.40
N ASN A 309 -1.98 8.89 17.39
CA ASN A 309 -1.58 9.57 16.16
C ASN A 309 -0.14 9.31 15.71
N TYR A 310 0.66 8.56 16.48
CA TYR A 310 2.03 8.19 16.11
C TYR A 310 2.11 6.85 15.37
N GLY A 311 3.21 6.63 14.65
CA GLY A 311 3.53 5.42 13.89
C GLY A 311 2.76 5.26 12.59
N ARG A 312 2.36 6.37 11.99
CA ARG A 312 1.58 6.39 10.74
C ARG A 312 2.38 6.81 9.50
N ASP A 313 3.67 7.12 9.69
CA ASP A 313 4.63 7.49 8.64
C ASP A 313 4.95 6.33 7.70
#